data_AF-W6LB74-F1
#
_entry.id   AF-W6LB74-F1
#
_cell.length_a   1.000
_cell.length_b   1.000
_cell.length_c   1.000
_cell.angle_alpha   90.00
_cell.angle_beta   90.00
_cell.angle_gamma   90.00
#
_symmetry.space_group_name_H-M   'P 1'
#
loop_
_entity.id
_entity.type
_entity.pdbx_description
1 polymer ?
#
loop_
_entity_poly.entity_id
_entity_poly.type
_entity_poly.pdbx_seq_one_letter_code
_entity_poly.pdbx_strand_id
1 'polypeptide(L)'
;MTETRKRCYYEVLEVDKKASAEEIRSAYKKKSLQYHPDRNFGDQEEAAARFKEVLNAYSIISDPNERAWYDSHRDAILQGGDNSNPDELNLYDYFTNSCFDGFDDSDNGFYTIYRNVFNTLIKEESDYNNQAKSWPRFGTSKSDWNEIQCFYSHWKNFSTFKDFAWKDEYKTNEMKDRYSRRMADRINQKGRSSARKEYMQTVQSLVNFINRRDPRVKFWLEKQQEEELQRQEELSKRERSRQIRRNEAIKKIWAEAAEKEALEDAEREANGETMDGSRLELLYEKARQTKEILEGKADPGSMAGFAMLEGDDISPRHVYNCPACKKQFKDGKQYKEHINSNKHRTKVKQLASKGIDVTELMGEKKTPETDQDR
;
A
#
# COMPACT_ATOMS: atom_id res chain seq x y z
N MET A 1 41.42 2.80 27.41
CA MET A 1 40.34 1.96 26.83
C MET A 1 39.26 2.91 26.36
N THR A 2 39.27 3.32 25.09
CA THR A 2 38.25 4.22 24.55
C THR A 2 37.00 3.40 24.31
N GLU A 3 36.01 3.59 25.18
CA GLU A 3 34.66 3.05 25.05
C GLU A 3 34.10 3.46 23.67
N THR A 4 34.11 2.56 22.69
CA THR A 4 33.55 2.79 21.35
C THR A 4 32.03 2.81 21.45
N ARG A 5 31.46 3.90 21.97
CA ARG A 5 30.02 4.12 21.96
C ARG A 5 29.55 4.24 20.52
N LYS A 6 28.54 3.47 20.15
CA LYS A 6 27.87 3.59 18.84
C LYS A 6 27.39 5.03 18.70
N ARG A 7 27.75 5.69 17.59
CA ARG A 7 27.35 7.09 17.34
C ARG A 7 25.93 7.13 16.81
N CYS A 8 25.19 8.18 17.15
CA CYS A 8 23.85 8.36 16.61
C CYS A 8 23.91 8.65 15.11
N TYR A 9 22.98 8.12 14.32
CA TYR A 9 22.92 8.42 12.89
C TYR A 9 22.75 9.93 12.58
N TYR A 10 22.00 10.66 13.41
CA TYR A 10 21.89 12.12 13.32
C TYR A 10 23.22 12.82 13.60
N GLU A 11 24.03 12.30 14.52
CA GLU A 11 25.38 12.84 14.83
C GLU A 11 26.37 12.52 13.70
N VAL A 12 26.28 11.33 13.10
CA VAL A 12 27.12 10.93 11.96
C VAL A 12 26.89 11.85 10.75
N LEU A 13 25.63 12.23 10.51
CA LEU A 13 25.28 13.16 9.43
C LEU A 13 25.34 14.65 9.85
N GLU A 14 25.58 14.95 11.13
CA GLU A 14 25.57 16.31 11.69
C GLU A 14 24.28 17.09 11.41
N VAL A 15 23.12 16.44 11.61
CA VAL A 15 21.79 17.02 11.41
C VAL A 15 20.96 16.94 12.69
N ASP A 16 19.97 17.83 12.81
CA ASP A 16 19.04 17.79 13.93
C ASP A 16 18.11 16.56 13.85
N LYS A 17 17.60 16.12 15.00
CA LYS A 17 16.62 15.02 15.07
C LYS A 17 15.32 15.35 14.34
N LYS A 18 14.96 16.64 14.25
CA LYS A 18 13.79 17.14 13.52
C LYS A 18 14.12 17.53 12.08
N ALA A 19 15.31 17.20 11.58
CA ALA A 19 15.72 17.56 10.23
C ALA A 19 14.78 16.99 9.17
N SER A 20 14.53 17.78 8.13
CA SER A 20 13.71 17.39 6.99
C SER A 20 14.43 16.36 6.11
N ALA A 21 13.67 15.67 5.25
CA ALA A 21 14.26 14.70 4.31
C ALA A 21 15.27 15.36 3.34
N GLU A 22 15.05 16.63 3.00
CA GLU A 22 15.94 17.41 2.12
C GLU A 22 17.26 17.75 2.82
N GLU A 23 17.20 18.15 4.11
CA GLU A 23 18.39 18.43 4.92
C GLU A 23 19.25 17.18 5.12
N ILE A 24 18.62 16.04 5.41
CA ILE A 24 19.29 14.74 5.54
C ILE A 24 20.00 14.38 4.22
N ARG A 25 19.33 14.57 3.08
CA ARG A 25 19.90 14.29 1.76
C ARG A 25 21.08 15.21 1.43
N SER A 26 20.95 16.49 1.76
CA SER A 26 22.01 17.49 1.56
C SER A 26 23.25 17.17 2.42
N ALA A 27 23.04 16.83 3.69
CA ALA A 27 24.10 16.43 4.62
C ALA A 27 24.81 15.15 4.15
N TYR A 28 24.06 14.14 3.73
CA TYR A 28 24.62 12.92 3.15
C TYR A 28 25.50 13.21 1.93
N LYS A 29 25.05 14.06 0.99
CA LYS A 29 25.85 14.45 -0.19
C LYS A 29 27.15 15.14 0.20
N LYS A 30 27.10 16.05 1.19
CA LYS A 30 28.27 16.77 1.71
C LYS A 30 29.28 15.83 2.37
N LYS A 31 28.81 14.93 3.26
CA LYS A 31 29.64 13.96 3.98
C LYS A 31 30.23 12.89 3.08
N SER A 32 29.45 12.41 2.10
CA SER A 32 29.92 11.44 1.10
C SER A 32 31.07 12.01 0.26
N LEU A 33 30.99 13.29 -0.12
CA LEU A 33 32.06 13.95 -0.86
C LEU A 33 33.30 14.19 0.02
N GLN A 34 33.12 14.42 1.33
CA GLN A 34 34.21 14.61 2.29
C GLN A 34 35.00 13.31 2.52
N TYR A 35 34.30 12.18 2.64
CA TYR A 35 34.91 10.86 2.90
C TYR A 35 35.14 10.02 1.64
N HIS A 36 35.05 10.62 0.45
CA HIS A 36 35.29 9.90 -0.80
C HIS A 36 36.77 9.48 -0.91
N PRO A 37 37.09 8.24 -1.31
CA PRO A 37 38.47 7.75 -1.38
C PRO A 37 39.36 8.57 -2.33
N ASP A 38 38.78 9.16 -3.37
CA ASP A 38 39.46 10.06 -4.34
C ASP A 38 39.89 11.41 -3.76
N ARG A 39 39.46 11.79 -2.55
CA ARG A 39 39.93 13.02 -1.88
C ARG A 39 40.87 12.76 -0.70
N ASN A 40 40.91 11.52 -0.23
CA ASN A 40 41.63 11.11 0.99
C ASN A 40 42.66 10.03 0.69
N PHE A 41 43.65 10.36 -0.16
CA PHE A 41 44.70 9.43 -0.58
C PHE A 41 45.62 8.95 0.55
N GLY A 42 45.71 9.69 1.67
CA GLY A 42 46.54 9.32 2.82
C GLY A 42 45.85 8.45 3.89
N ASP A 43 44.52 8.53 3.99
CA ASP A 43 43.72 7.89 5.05
C ASP A 43 42.55 7.10 4.44
N GLN A 44 42.83 6.28 3.43
CA GLN A 44 41.80 5.58 2.66
C GLN A 44 40.95 4.63 3.52
N GLU A 45 41.57 3.94 4.49
CA GLU A 45 40.87 3.01 5.37
C GLU A 45 39.90 3.72 6.32
N GLU A 46 40.34 4.81 6.97
CA GLU A 46 39.46 5.58 7.86
C GLU A 46 38.37 6.30 7.06
N ALA A 47 38.70 6.86 5.88
CA ALA A 47 37.73 7.45 4.99
C ALA A 47 36.68 6.43 4.54
N ALA A 48 37.09 5.21 4.17
CA ALA A 48 36.17 4.13 3.80
C ALA A 48 35.27 3.70 4.97
N ALA A 49 35.81 3.60 6.19
CA ALA A 49 35.04 3.28 7.39
C ALA A 49 33.98 4.37 7.69
N ARG A 50 34.38 5.65 7.68
CA ARG A 50 33.45 6.79 7.86
C ARG A 50 32.43 6.88 6.74
N PHE A 51 32.82 6.56 5.51
CA PHE A 51 31.91 6.53 4.37
C PHE A 51 30.85 5.43 4.54
N LYS A 52 31.24 4.22 4.96
CA LYS A 52 30.31 3.13 5.30
C LYS A 52 29.35 3.56 6.41
N GLU A 53 29.82 4.23 7.46
CA GLU A 53 28.96 4.74 8.54
C GLU A 53 27.96 5.80 8.07
N VAL A 54 28.40 6.77 7.25
CA VAL A 54 27.55 7.81 6.66
C VAL A 54 26.48 7.20 5.75
N LEU A 55 26.86 6.20 4.95
CA LEU A 55 25.93 5.45 4.10
C LEU A 55 24.89 4.70 4.92
N ASN A 56 25.32 4.01 5.99
CA ASN A 56 24.43 3.29 6.89
C ASN A 56 23.44 4.25 7.58
N ALA A 57 23.94 5.36 8.14
CA ALA A 57 23.13 6.39 8.77
C ALA A 57 22.06 6.92 7.81
N TYR A 58 22.46 7.30 6.59
CA TYR A 58 21.52 7.77 5.56
C TYR A 58 20.49 6.72 5.17
N SER A 59 20.89 5.46 5.02
CA SER A 59 19.97 4.39 4.60
C SER A 59 18.79 4.21 5.57
N ILE A 60 19.05 4.38 6.88
CA ILE A 60 18.04 4.18 7.93
C ILE A 60 17.20 5.43 8.14
N ILE A 61 17.81 6.62 8.18
CA ILE A 61 17.05 7.85 8.51
C ILE A 61 16.37 8.49 7.28
N SER A 62 16.67 8.03 6.07
CA SER A 62 16.04 8.53 4.84
C SER A 62 14.64 7.97 4.59
N ASP A 63 14.37 6.70 4.97
CA ASP A 63 13.02 6.11 4.91
C ASP A 63 12.23 6.48 6.17
N PRO A 64 11.02 7.07 6.05
CA PRO A 64 10.20 7.43 7.20
C PRO A 64 9.90 6.27 8.17
N ASN A 65 9.73 5.06 7.65
CA ASN A 65 9.43 3.88 8.47
C ASN A 65 10.67 3.40 9.23
N GLU A 66 11.82 3.35 8.56
CA GLU A 66 13.08 2.96 9.19
C GLU A 66 13.54 4.03 10.20
N ARG A 67 13.30 5.31 9.91
CA ARG A 67 13.52 6.42 10.84
C ARG A 67 12.65 6.31 12.08
N ALA A 68 11.35 6.07 11.95
CA ALA A 68 10.46 5.90 13.09
C ALA A 68 10.86 4.70 13.97
N TRP A 69 11.28 3.60 13.35
CA TRP A 69 11.77 2.43 14.07
C TRP A 69 13.09 2.73 14.80
N TYR A 70 14.04 3.40 14.12
CA TYR A 70 15.28 3.84 14.73
C TYR A 70 15.04 4.80 15.89
N ASP A 71 14.17 5.79 15.74
CA ASP A 71 13.86 6.77 16.79
C ASP A 71 13.23 6.10 18.02
N SER A 72 12.37 5.10 17.85
CA SER A 72 11.76 4.35 18.96
C SER A 72 12.73 3.40 19.68
N HIS A 73 13.77 2.92 19.01
CA HIS A 73 14.76 1.99 19.58
C HIS A 73 16.15 2.61 19.79
N ARG A 74 16.29 3.92 19.53
CA ARG A 74 17.58 4.63 19.53
C ARG A 74 18.36 4.39 20.80
N ASP A 75 17.72 4.55 21.95
CA ASP A 75 18.42 4.47 23.24
C ASP A 75 18.91 3.04 23.51
N ALA A 76 18.14 2.01 23.12
CA ALA A 76 18.56 0.62 23.20
C ALA A 76 19.75 0.31 22.27
N ILE A 77 19.73 0.86 21.06
CA ILE A 77 20.81 0.70 20.06
C ILE A 77 22.11 1.37 20.55
N LEU A 78 22.01 2.57 21.14
CA LEU A 78 23.17 3.36 21.58
C LEU A 78 23.75 2.88 22.90
N GLN A 79 22.90 2.40 23.83
CA GLN A 79 23.34 1.74 25.05
C GLN A 79 23.96 0.36 24.78
N GLY A 80 23.74 -0.19 23.58
CA GLY A 80 24.39 -1.40 23.11
C GLY A 80 23.79 -2.68 23.70
N GLY A 81 22.49 -2.67 24.02
CA GLY A 81 21.82 -3.78 24.71
C GLY A 81 22.37 -3.98 26.14
N ASP A 82 21.49 -4.23 27.10
CA ASP A 82 21.93 -4.69 28.41
C ASP A 82 22.61 -6.06 28.21
N ASN A 83 23.95 -6.07 28.23
CA ASN A 83 24.81 -7.22 27.92
C ASN A 83 24.86 -8.20 29.12
N SER A 84 23.70 -8.40 29.76
CA SER A 84 23.51 -9.24 30.94
C SER A 84 23.61 -10.73 30.59
N ASN A 85 23.44 -11.11 29.33
CA ASN A 85 23.66 -12.47 28.82
C ASN A 85 24.41 -12.44 27.48
N PRO A 86 25.67 -12.95 27.41
CA PRO A 86 26.45 -13.06 26.17
C PRO A 86 25.83 -13.99 25.12
N ASP A 87 24.88 -14.85 25.52
CA ASP A 87 24.23 -15.84 24.68
C ASP A 87 22.95 -15.33 23.99
N GLU A 88 22.44 -14.14 24.35
CA GLU A 88 21.21 -13.59 23.74
C GLU A 88 21.57 -12.70 22.54
N LEU A 89 21.10 -13.08 21.35
CA LEU A 89 21.37 -12.34 20.12
C LEU A 89 20.73 -10.95 20.15
N ASN A 90 21.56 -9.91 20.17
CA ASN A 90 21.12 -8.54 19.93
C ASN A 90 20.74 -8.34 18.46
N LEU A 91 19.46 -8.56 18.14
CA LEU A 91 18.90 -8.38 16.80
C LEU A 91 19.17 -6.99 16.22
N TYR A 92 19.28 -5.98 17.08
CA TYR A 92 19.56 -4.58 16.73
C TYR A 92 20.85 -4.38 15.92
N ASP A 93 21.86 -5.22 16.12
CA ASP A 93 23.15 -5.06 15.45
C ASP A 93 23.09 -5.46 13.96
N TYR A 94 22.11 -6.29 13.61
CA TYR A 94 21.86 -6.78 12.24
C TYR A 94 20.98 -5.84 11.40
N PHE A 95 20.49 -4.74 11.99
CA PHE A 95 19.81 -3.65 11.28
C PHE A 95 20.77 -2.65 10.62
N THR A 96 22.06 -3.00 10.53
CA THR A 96 23.08 -2.12 9.96
C THR A 96 23.57 -2.64 8.62
N ASN A 97 23.74 -1.73 7.64
CA ASN A 97 24.34 -2.06 6.35
C ASN A 97 25.85 -2.35 6.46
N SER A 98 26.45 -2.05 7.60
CA SER A 98 27.85 -2.40 7.93
C SER A 98 28.01 -3.84 8.39
N CYS A 99 26.93 -4.58 8.59
CA CYS A 99 26.97 -5.94 9.13
C CYS A 99 27.53 -6.95 8.11
N PHE A 100 27.36 -6.70 6.80
CA PHE A 100 27.79 -7.60 5.74
C PHE A 100 28.66 -6.88 4.70
N ASP A 101 29.62 -7.60 4.13
CA ASP A 101 30.48 -7.13 3.06
C ASP A 101 30.03 -7.77 1.73
N GLY A 102 29.05 -7.14 1.08
CA GLY A 102 28.55 -7.57 -0.23
C GLY A 102 27.48 -8.68 -0.19
N PHE A 103 26.95 -8.98 -1.38
CA PHE A 103 25.85 -9.94 -1.58
C PHE A 103 26.35 -11.28 -2.11
N ASP A 104 27.34 -11.86 -1.44
CA ASP A 104 27.87 -13.18 -1.76
C ASP A 104 27.63 -14.18 -0.60
N ASP A 105 27.98 -15.44 -0.86
CA ASP A 105 27.96 -16.51 0.14
C ASP A 105 29.33 -16.62 0.87
N SER A 106 30.13 -15.55 0.90
CA SER A 106 31.37 -15.53 1.67
C SER A 106 31.09 -15.57 3.18
N ASP A 107 32.12 -15.78 4.00
CA ASP A 107 31.96 -15.86 5.46
C ASP A 107 31.37 -14.56 6.08
N ASN A 108 31.69 -13.41 5.48
CA ASN A 108 31.14 -12.09 5.83
C ASN A 108 30.07 -11.62 4.82
N GLY A 109 29.62 -12.51 3.95
CA GLY A 109 28.61 -12.23 2.94
C GLY A 109 27.22 -12.12 3.55
N PHE A 110 26.36 -11.32 2.91
CA PHE A 110 24.95 -11.12 3.31
C PHE A 110 24.25 -12.45 3.64
N TYR A 111 24.40 -13.46 2.79
CA TYR A 111 23.67 -14.71 2.95
C TYR A 111 24.12 -15.54 4.14
N THR A 112 25.41 -15.53 4.47
CA THR A 112 25.97 -16.32 5.57
C THR A 112 25.61 -15.72 6.92
N ILE A 113 25.74 -14.40 7.06
CA ILE A 113 25.44 -13.70 8.32
C ILE A 113 23.97 -13.88 8.69
N TYR A 114 23.06 -13.55 7.77
CA TYR A 114 21.63 -13.68 8.06
C TYR A 114 21.20 -15.14 8.23
N ARG A 115 21.82 -16.08 7.51
CA ARG A 115 21.60 -17.53 7.74
C ARG A 115 21.97 -17.91 9.17
N ASN A 116 23.10 -17.42 9.69
CA ASN A 116 23.52 -17.71 11.05
C ASN A 116 22.55 -17.11 12.08
N VAL A 117 22.11 -15.85 11.88
CA VAL A 117 21.10 -15.21 12.73
C VAL A 117 19.82 -16.04 12.80
N PHE A 118 19.25 -16.40 11.65
CA PHE A 118 18.01 -17.17 11.61
C PHE A 118 18.18 -18.59 12.14
N ASN A 119 19.34 -19.22 11.94
CA ASN A 119 19.64 -20.54 12.53
C ASN A 119 19.71 -20.47 14.05
N THR A 120 20.30 -19.42 14.62
CA THR A 120 20.33 -19.22 16.07
C THR A 120 18.93 -18.92 16.60
N LEU A 121 18.14 -18.09 15.92
CA LEU A 121 16.74 -17.88 16.28
C LEU A 121 15.92 -19.19 16.26
N ILE A 122 16.11 -20.03 15.23
CA ILE A 122 15.47 -21.35 15.18
C ILE A 122 15.92 -22.22 16.35
N LYS A 123 17.21 -22.19 16.70
CA LYS A 123 17.77 -22.94 17.83
C LYS A 123 17.13 -22.51 19.14
N GLU A 124 17.13 -21.21 19.43
CA GLU A 124 16.51 -20.63 20.63
C GLU A 124 15.02 -20.96 20.73
N GLU A 125 14.29 -20.89 19.62
CA GLU A 125 12.85 -21.23 19.60
C GLU A 125 12.62 -22.74 19.71
N SER A 126 13.57 -23.56 19.23
CA SER A 126 13.49 -25.02 19.33
C SER A 126 13.67 -25.56 20.74
N ASP A 127 14.33 -24.80 21.62
CA ASP A 127 14.46 -25.13 23.04
C ASP A 127 13.10 -25.08 23.75
N TYR A 128 12.15 -24.26 23.25
CA TYR A 128 10.78 -24.19 23.75
C TYR A 128 9.83 -25.13 23.00
N ASN A 129 9.95 -25.21 21.66
CA ASN A 129 9.10 -26.06 20.84
C ASN A 129 9.84 -26.66 19.64
N ASN A 130 9.90 -27.99 19.57
CA ASN A 130 10.54 -28.73 18.47
C ASN A 130 9.94 -28.42 17.08
N GLN A 131 8.72 -27.90 16.99
CA GLN A 131 8.14 -27.45 15.72
C GLN A 131 9.00 -26.37 15.05
N ALA A 132 9.76 -25.57 15.81
CA ALA A 132 10.65 -24.56 15.27
C ALA A 132 11.74 -25.13 14.35
N LYS A 133 12.16 -26.39 14.55
CA LYS A 133 13.16 -27.05 13.67
C LYS A 133 12.67 -27.26 12.24
N SER A 134 11.35 -27.27 12.03
CA SER A 134 10.73 -27.43 10.71
C SER A 134 10.55 -26.11 9.94
N TRP A 135 10.95 -24.98 10.54
CA TRP A 135 10.80 -23.67 9.91
C TRP A 135 11.68 -23.51 8.67
N PRO A 136 11.22 -22.74 7.67
CA PRO A 136 11.98 -22.50 6.45
C PRO A 136 13.28 -21.75 6.76
N ARG A 137 14.36 -22.16 6.10
CA ARG A 137 15.71 -21.59 6.23
C ARG A 137 15.95 -20.48 5.21
N PHE A 138 16.92 -19.61 5.48
CA PHE A 138 17.21 -18.43 4.64
C PHE A 138 17.78 -18.75 3.23
N GLY A 139 18.43 -19.91 3.09
CA GLY A 139 19.05 -20.35 1.83
C GLY A 139 20.40 -19.70 1.53
N THR A 140 20.82 -19.81 0.27
CA THR A 140 22.05 -19.30 -0.38
C THR A 140 21.72 -18.32 -1.53
N SER A 141 22.72 -17.68 -2.13
CA SER A 141 22.55 -16.79 -3.28
C SER A 141 21.75 -17.38 -4.45
N LYS A 142 21.81 -18.70 -4.64
CA LYS A 142 21.16 -19.44 -5.74
C LYS A 142 19.85 -20.14 -5.37
N SER A 143 19.24 -19.78 -4.24
CA SER A 143 18.01 -20.44 -3.78
C SER A 143 16.83 -20.12 -4.70
N ASP A 144 15.91 -21.07 -4.82
CA ASP A 144 14.72 -20.91 -5.64
C ASP A 144 13.75 -19.88 -5.05
N TRP A 145 13.03 -19.19 -5.94
CA TRP A 145 12.04 -18.18 -5.53
C TRP A 145 10.98 -18.74 -4.59
N ASN A 146 10.53 -19.97 -4.81
CA ASN A 146 9.50 -20.59 -3.97
C ASN A 146 10.00 -20.79 -2.53
N GLU A 147 11.25 -21.22 -2.35
CA GLU A 147 11.85 -21.38 -1.02
C GLU A 147 11.99 -20.03 -0.32
N ILE A 148 12.41 -19.01 -1.07
CA ILE A 148 12.53 -17.62 -0.60
C ILE A 148 11.17 -17.07 -0.19
N GLN A 149 10.12 -17.31 -0.98
CA GLN A 149 8.76 -16.90 -0.67
C GLN A 149 8.21 -17.60 0.57
N CYS A 150 8.40 -18.91 0.70
CA CYS A 150 8.02 -19.65 1.89
C CYS A 150 8.75 -19.12 3.14
N PHE A 151 10.05 -18.84 3.02
CA PHE A 151 10.84 -18.22 4.07
C PHE A 151 10.24 -16.88 4.50
N TYR A 152 10.16 -15.91 3.59
CA TYR A 152 9.68 -14.57 3.95
C TYR A 152 8.22 -14.57 4.38
N SER A 153 7.37 -15.44 3.85
CA SER A 153 5.97 -15.58 4.30
C SER A 153 5.87 -16.04 5.75
N HIS A 154 6.68 -17.03 6.14
CA HIS A 154 6.73 -17.50 7.52
C HIS A 154 7.29 -16.42 8.46
N TRP A 155 8.45 -15.86 8.12
CA TRP A 155 9.18 -14.94 9.00
C TRP A 155 8.55 -13.54 9.07
N LYS A 156 7.80 -13.09 8.06
CA LYS A 156 6.97 -11.87 8.17
C LYS A 156 5.80 -12.06 9.16
N ASN A 157 5.30 -13.29 9.28
CA ASN A 157 4.25 -13.66 10.22
C ASN A 157 4.81 -14.36 11.47
N PHE A 158 6.08 -14.09 11.80
CA PHE A 158 6.78 -14.77 12.89
C PHE A 158 6.02 -14.66 14.21
N SER A 159 5.89 -15.80 14.88
CA SER A 159 5.35 -15.93 16.22
C SER A 159 6.32 -16.75 17.07
N THR A 160 6.71 -16.18 18.19
CA THR A 160 7.61 -16.83 19.15
C THR A 160 6.87 -17.84 20.02
N PHE A 161 7.55 -18.93 20.37
CA PHE A 161 7.15 -19.91 21.37
C PHE A 161 7.66 -19.57 22.77
N LYS A 162 8.56 -18.58 22.91
CA LYS A 162 9.09 -18.14 24.21
C LYS A 162 7.96 -17.66 25.13
N ASP A 163 8.03 -18.04 26.40
CA ASP A 163 7.01 -17.75 27.42
C ASP A 163 7.22 -16.40 28.14
N PHE A 164 8.40 -15.79 28.00
CA PHE A 164 8.83 -14.53 28.61
C PHE A 164 8.72 -14.51 30.14
N ALA A 165 8.78 -15.68 30.79
CA ALA A 165 8.60 -15.79 32.24
C ALA A 165 9.60 -14.94 33.05
N TRP A 166 10.79 -14.66 32.49
CA TRP A 166 11.82 -13.82 33.12
C TRP A 166 11.45 -12.32 33.19
N LYS A 167 10.38 -11.90 32.50
CA LYS A 167 9.85 -10.52 32.57
C LYS A 167 8.81 -10.33 33.67
N ASP A 168 8.55 -11.36 34.48
CA ASP A 168 7.64 -11.26 35.61
C ASP A 168 8.25 -10.38 36.72
N GLU A 169 7.61 -9.24 37.01
CA GLU A 169 8.03 -8.29 38.04
C GLU A 169 7.78 -8.84 39.46
N TYR A 170 6.71 -9.61 39.62
CA TYR A 170 6.25 -10.11 40.91
C TYR A 170 6.26 -11.62 40.96
N LYS A 171 6.86 -12.20 42.01
CA LYS A 171 6.74 -13.64 42.26
C LYS A 171 5.39 -13.95 42.91
N THR A 172 4.43 -14.35 42.10
CA THR A 172 3.03 -14.54 42.54
C THR A 172 2.88 -15.65 43.59
N ASN A 173 3.82 -16.60 43.64
CA ASN A 173 3.87 -17.64 44.67
C ASN A 173 4.25 -17.14 46.08
N GLU A 174 4.92 -15.99 46.19
CA GLU A 174 5.35 -15.43 47.49
C GLU A 174 4.25 -14.59 48.16
N MET A 175 3.18 -14.26 47.44
CA MET A 175 2.09 -13.42 47.92
C MET A 175 1.01 -14.21 48.65
N LYS A 176 0.79 -13.88 49.93
CA LYS A 176 -0.21 -14.55 50.79
C LYS A 176 -1.65 -14.26 50.36
N ASP A 177 -1.94 -12.99 50.07
CA ASP A 177 -3.30 -12.54 49.73
C ASP A 177 -3.73 -12.93 48.30
N ARG A 178 -4.99 -13.36 48.15
CA ARG A 178 -5.55 -13.81 46.85
C ARG A 178 -5.78 -12.63 45.90
N TYR A 179 -6.19 -11.47 46.42
CA TYR A 179 -6.42 -10.29 45.59
C TYR A 179 -5.10 -9.76 45.03
N SER A 180 -4.10 -9.63 45.90
CA SER A 180 -2.74 -9.22 45.54
C SER A 180 -2.11 -10.17 44.49
N ARG A 181 -2.27 -11.49 44.65
CA ARG A 181 -1.84 -12.48 43.64
C ARG A 181 -2.47 -12.25 42.27
N ARG A 182 -3.79 -12.09 42.21
CA ARG A 182 -4.50 -11.84 40.95
C ARG A 182 -4.06 -10.55 40.27
N MET A 183 -3.77 -9.51 41.05
CA MET A 183 -3.28 -8.24 40.52
C MET A 183 -1.86 -8.39 39.98
N ALA A 184 -0.97 -9.06 40.72
CA ALA A 184 0.38 -9.38 40.30
C ALA A 184 0.40 -10.24 39.03
N ASP A 185 -0.43 -11.29 38.96
CA ASP A 185 -0.57 -12.14 37.76
C ASP A 185 -0.98 -11.30 36.54
N ARG A 186 -1.88 -10.33 36.72
CA ARG A 186 -2.31 -9.43 35.63
C ARG A 186 -1.18 -8.51 35.18
N ILE A 187 -0.41 -7.96 36.12
CA ILE A 187 0.75 -7.10 35.82
C ILE A 187 1.81 -7.91 35.06
N ASN A 188 2.17 -9.09 35.58
CA ASN A 188 3.10 -10.01 34.94
C ASN A 188 2.62 -10.43 33.54
N GLN A 189 1.35 -10.81 33.39
CA GLN A 189 0.79 -11.18 32.09
C GLN A 189 0.87 -10.01 31.10
N LYS A 190 0.64 -8.77 31.56
CA LYS A 190 0.80 -7.57 30.73
C LYS A 190 2.27 -7.35 30.35
N GLY A 191 3.21 -7.50 31.30
CA GLY A 191 4.65 -7.41 31.06
C GLY A 191 5.13 -8.44 30.03
N ARG A 192 4.77 -9.71 30.22
CA ARG A 192 5.07 -10.80 29.27
C ARG A 192 4.46 -10.54 27.90
N SER A 193 3.22 -10.08 27.83
CA SER A 193 2.56 -9.78 26.56
C SER A 193 3.21 -8.60 25.83
N SER A 194 3.65 -7.56 26.55
CA SER A 194 4.38 -6.43 25.97
C SER A 194 5.74 -6.88 25.43
N ALA A 195 6.54 -7.57 26.25
CA ALA A 195 7.86 -8.06 25.85
C ALA A 195 7.78 -9.04 24.66
N ARG A 196 6.79 -9.94 24.66
CA ARG A 196 6.53 -10.83 23.53
C ARG A 196 6.23 -10.05 22.25
N LYS A 197 5.38 -9.03 22.33
CA LYS A 197 5.02 -8.19 21.20
C LYS A 197 6.22 -7.42 20.68
N GLU A 198 7.02 -6.83 21.56
CA GLU A 198 8.25 -6.12 21.21
C GLU A 198 9.23 -7.06 20.49
N TYR A 199 9.50 -8.24 21.05
CA TYR A 199 10.36 -9.24 20.43
C TYR A 199 9.84 -9.65 19.04
N MET A 200 8.56 -10.01 18.91
CA MET A 200 7.97 -10.35 17.61
C MET A 200 8.10 -9.21 16.61
N GLN A 201 7.83 -7.97 17.02
CA GLN A 201 7.94 -6.80 16.16
C GLN A 201 9.39 -6.53 15.73
N THR A 202 10.38 -6.76 16.61
CA THR A 202 11.80 -6.62 16.24
C THR A 202 12.21 -7.66 15.20
N VAL A 203 11.83 -8.93 15.36
CA VAL A 203 12.12 -9.98 14.37
C VAL A 203 11.43 -9.67 13.04
N GLN A 204 10.14 -9.31 13.05
CA GLN A 204 9.40 -8.95 11.84
C GLN A 204 9.99 -7.72 11.14
N SER A 205 10.43 -6.73 11.92
CA SER A 205 11.10 -5.53 11.38
C SER A 205 12.44 -5.89 10.73
N LEU A 206 13.21 -6.80 11.33
CA LEU A 206 14.46 -7.31 10.76
C LEU A 206 14.20 -8.05 9.46
N VAL A 207 13.17 -8.89 9.42
CA VAL A 207 12.79 -9.62 8.21
C VAL A 207 12.37 -8.66 7.10
N ASN A 208 11.61 -7.61 7.41
CA ASN A 208 11.26 -6.57 6.44
C ASN A 208 12.48 -5.78 5.96
N PHE A 209 13.41 -5.47 6.86
CA PHE A 209 14.68 -4.82 6.55
C PHE A 209 15.50 -5.65 5.55
N ILE A 210 15.62 -6.96 5.79
CA ILE A 210 16.33 -7.91 4.92
C ILE A 210 15.58 -8.06 3.59
N ASN A 211 14.26 -8.22 3.62
CA ASN A 211 13.43 -8.42 2.43
C ASN A 211 13.55 -7.27 1.41
N ARG A 212 13.65 -6.02 1.89
CA ARG A 212 13.84 -4.84 1.03
C ARG A 212 15.21 -4.79 0.36
N ARG A 213 16.23 -5.37 1.00
CA ARG A 213 17.64 -5.29 0.60
C ARG A 213 18.11 -6.52 -0.16
N ASP A 214 17.43 -7.66 -0.03
CA ASP A 214 17.77 -8.91 -0.70
C ASP A 214 17.67 -8.76 -2.24
N PRO A 215 18.79 -8.88 -2.97
CA PRO A 215 18.80 -8.74 -4.42
C PRO A 215 17.87 -9.73 -5.12
N ARG A 216 17.68 -10.93 -4.54
CA ARG A 216 16.81 -11.97 -5.09
C ARG A 216 15.35 -11.49 -5.06
N VAL A 217 14.94 -10.87 -3.96
CA VAL A 217 13.57 -10.32 -3.82
C VAL A 217 13.37 -9.11 -4.72
N LYS A 218 14.35 -8.22 -4.76
CA LYS A 218 14.28 -7.01 -5.59
C LYS A 218 14.11 -7.35 -7.07
N PHE A 219 14.90 -8.30 -7.59
CA PHE A 219 14.81 -8.76 -8.97
C PHE A 219 13.39 -9.25 -9.32
N TRP A 220 12.79 -10.07 -8.46
CA TRP A 220 11.44 -10.58 -8.69
C TRP A 220 10.36 -9.50 -8.54
N LEU A 221 10.53 -8.55 -7.62
CA LEU A 221 9.59 -7.45 -7.44
C LEU A 221 9.60 -6.51 -8.65
N GLU A 222 10.78 -6.17 -9.16
CA GLU A 222 10.95 -5.35 -10.38
C GLU A 222 10.31 -6.04 -11.58
N LYS A 223 10.57 -7.34 -11.77
CA LYS A 223 9.94 -8.14 -12.81
C LYS A 223 8.40 -8.13 -12.72
N GLN A 224 7.84 -8.28 -11.52
CA GLN A 224 6.38 -8.20 -11.34
C GLN A 224 5.81 -6.81 -11.64
N GLN A 225 6.53 -5.74 -11.29
CA GLN A 225 6.11 -4.37 -11.59
C GLN A 225 6.14 -4.10 -13.09
N GLU A 226 7.17 -4.58 -13.80
CA GLU A 226 7.26 -4.49 -15.25
C GLU A 226 6.13 -5.25 -15.94
N GLU A 227 5.85 -6.49 -15.53
CA GLU A 227 4.75 -7.30 -16.07
C GLU A 227 3.37 -6.64 -15.84
N GLU A 228 3.16 -6.04 -14.67
CA GLU A 228 1.91 -5.34 -14.36
C GLU A 228 1.79 -4.00 -15.12
N LEU A 229 2.89 -3.26 -15.28
CA LEU A 229 2.93 -2.06 -16.11
C LEU A 229 2.60 -2.39 -17.57
N GLN A 230 3.21 -3.45 -18.11
CA GLN A 230 2.92 -3.94 -19.46
C GLN A 230 1.44 -4.31 -19.62
N ARG A 231 0.86 -5.01 -18.63
CA ARG A 231 -0.56 -5.35 -18.61
C ARG A 231 -1.45 -4.09 -18.60
N GLN A 232 -1.11 -3.09 -17.78
CA GLN A 232 -1.86 -1.84 -17.71
C GLN A 232 -1.77 -1.04 -19.01
N GLU A 233 -0.58 -1.00 -19.62
CA GLU A 233 -0.41 -0.38 -20.93
C GLU A 233 -1.21 -1.11 -22.02
N GLU A 234 -1.23 -2.45 -22.00
CA GLU A 234 -2.01 -3.25 -22.95
C GLU A 234 -3.52 -2.99 -22.78
N LEU A 235 -4.01 -2.96 -21.54
CA LEU A 235 -5.40 -2.59 -21.24
C LEU A 235 -5.72 -1.16 -21.72
N SER A 236 -4.85 -0.18 -21.44
CA SER A 236 -5.03 1.20 -21.89
C SER A 236 -5.02 1.31 -23.42
N LYS A 237 -4.14 0.58 -24.10
CA LYS A 237 -4.11 0.51 -25.58
C LYS A 237 -5.38 -0.12 -26.13
N ARG A 238 -5.89 -1.18 -25.50
CA ARG A 238 -7.14 -1.85 -25.87
C ARG A 238 -8.35 -0.93 -25.67
N GLU A 239 -8.42 -0.21 -24.57
CA GLU A 239 -9.46 0.78 -24.29
C GLU A 239 -9.43 1.95 -25.28
N ARG A 240 -8.25 2.53 -25.54
CA ARG A 240 -8.08 3.59 -26.56
C ARG A 240 -8.51 3.12 -27.94
N SER A 241 -8.13 1.90 -28.33
CA SER A 241 -8.54 1.31 -29.60
C SER A 241 -10.05 1.10 -29.69
N ARG A 242 -10.69 0.64 -28.60
CA ARG A 242 -12.14 0.51 -28.51
C ARG A 242 -12.83 1.88 -28.59
N GLN A 243 -12.27 2.90 -27.95
CA GLN A 243 -12.80 4.26 -27.97
C GLN A 243 -12.67 4.90 -29.36
N ILE A 244 -11.56 4.70 -30.06
CA ILE A 244 -11.38 5.17 -31.44
C ILE A 244 -12.43 4.51 -32.35
N ARG A 245 -12.56 3.17 -32.30
CA ARG A 245 -13.58 2.45 -33.09
C ARG A 245 -15.00 2.93 -32.78
N ARG A 246 -15.30 3.19 -31.51
CA ARG A 246 -16.60 3.75 -31.09
C ARG A 246 -16.81 5.15 -31.65
N ASN A 247 -15.83 6.03 -31.54
CA ASN A 247 -15.90 7.39 -32.08
C ASN A 247 -16.02 7.39 -33.61
N GLU A 248 -15.33 6.49 -34.31
CA GLU A 248 -15.45 6.31 -35.75
C GLU A 248 -16.84 5.80 -36.15
N ALA A 249 -17.38 4.80 -35.45
CA ALA A 249 -18.74 4.31 -35.68
C ALA A 249 -19.78 5.41 -35.45
N ILE A 250 -19.61 6.21 -34.39
CA ILE A 250 -20.44 7.39 -34.15
C ILE A 250 -20.34 8.36 -35.34
N LYS A 251 -19.12 8.78 -35.72
CA LYS A 251 -18.92 9.69 -36.86
C LYS A 251 -19.59 9.20 -38.15
N LYS A 252 -19.55 7.89 -38.43
CA LYS A 252 -20.23 7.31 -39.61
C LYS A 252 -21.74 7.49 -39.57
N ILE A 253 -22.38 7.17 -38.45
CA ILE A 253 -23.84 7.37 -38.30
C ILE A 253 -24.22 8.84 -38.47
N TRP A 254 -23.42 9.75 -37.91
CA TRP A 254 -23.64 11.19 -38.06
C TRP A 254 -23.55 11.65 -39.52
N ALA A 255 -22.62 11.09 -40.30
CA ALA A 255 -22.51 11.38 -41.73
C ALA A 255 -23.71 10.85 -42.53
N GLU A 256 -24.15 9.62 -42.27
CA GLU A 256 -25.33 9.02 -42.93
C GLU A 256 -26.62 9.80 -42.63
N ALA A 257 -26.78 10.25 -41.37
CA ALA A 257 -27.92 11.09 -40.99
C ALA A 257 -27.92 12.45 -41.72
N ALA A 258 -26.75 13.08 -41.87
CA ALA A 258 -26.59 14.34 -42.59
C ALA A 258 -26.87 14.20 -44.10
N GLU A 259 -26.44 13.09 -44.72
CA GLU A 259 -26.71 12.80 -46.13
C GLU A 259 -28.21 12.58 -46.38
N LYS A 260 -28.88 11.82 -45.50
CA LYS A 260 -30.33 11.61 -45.57
C LYS A 260 -31.10 12.92 -45.42
N GLU A 261 -30.69 13.77 -44.48
CA GLU A 261 -31.29 15.08 -44.29
C GLU A 261 -31.13 15.98 -45.53
N ALA A 262 -29.94 16.00 -46.14
CA ALA A 262 -29.70 16.76 -47.37
C ALA A 262 -30.55 16.27 -48.56
N LEU A 263 -30.78 14.96 -48.69
CA LEU A 263 -31.69 14.39 -49.68
C LEU A 263 -33.14 14.80 -49.42
N GLU A 264 -33.61 14.70 -48.18
CA GLU A 264 -34.96 15.12 -47.79
C GLU A 264 -35.17 16.63 -48.01
N ASP A 265 -34.15 17.47 -47.81
CA ASP A 265 -34.20 18.90 -48.10
C ASP A 265 -34.26 19.15 -49.62
N ALA A 266 -33.46 18.45 -50.43
CA ALA A 266 -33.47 18.57 -51.90
C ALA A 266 -34.81 18.11 -52.52
N GLU A 267 -35.42 17.04 -52.02
CA GLU A 267 -36.76 16.62 -52.44
C GLU A 267 -37.83 17.66 -52.07
N ARG A 268 -37.73 18.27 -50.89
CA ARG A 268 -38.65 19.33 -50.47
C ARG A 268 -38.51 20.60 -51.31
N GLU A 269 -37.29 20.96 -51.70
CA GLU A 269 -37.04 22.05 -52.66
C GLU A 269 -37.64 21.74 -54.03
N ALA A 270 -37.48 20.51 -54.54
CA ALA A 270 -38.06 20.08 -55.81
C ALA A 270 -39.60 20.09 -55.80
N ASN A 271 -40.20 19.79 -54.64
CA ASN A 271 -41.65 19.84 -54.44
C ASN A 271 -42.20 21.27 -54.24
N GLY A 272 -41.35 22.30 -54.21
CA GLY A 272 -41.77 23.70 -54.15
C GLY A 272 -42.36 24.14 -52.80
N GLU A 273 -42.04 23.43 -51.71
CA GLU A 273 -42.49 23.80 -50.37
C GLU A 273 -41.78 25.07 -49.88
N THR A 274 -42.52 26.17 -49.68
CA THR A 274 -41.96 27.42 -49.17
C THR A 274 -41.59 27.32 -47.69
N MET A 275 -40.49 27.96 -47.28
CA MET A 275 -40.02 28.05 -45.89
C MET A 275 -41.00 28.83 -45.01
N ASP A 276 -41.93 28.13 -44.35
CA ASP A 276 -42.82 28.70 -43.31
C ASP A 276 -42.08 28.81 -41.95
N GLY A 277 -42.51 29.72 -41.08
CA GLY A 277 -41.87 30.03 -39.80
C GLY A 277 -41.74 28.83 -38.86
N SER A 278 -42.70 27.90 -38.89
CA SER A 278 -42.64 26.66 -38.11
C SER A 278 -41.53 25.70 -38.60
N ARG A 279 -41.19 25.75 -39.89
CA ARG A 279 -40.09 24.96 -40.49
C ARG A 279 -38.72 25.53 -40.13
N LEU A 280 -38.60 26.85 -40.09
CA LEU A 280 -37.37 27.51 -39.66
C LEU A 280 -37.05 27.15 -38.20
N GLU A 281 -38.06 27.09 -37.34
CA GLU A 281 -37.91 26.71 -35.93
C GLU A 281 -37.47 25.25 -35.75
N LEU A 282 -38.04 24.32 -36.54
CA LEU A 282 -37.62 22.92 -36.60
C LEU A 282 -36.14 22.76 -37.02
N LEU A 283 -35.70 23.52 -38.02
CA LEU A 283 -34.29 23.50 -38.47
C LEU A 283 -33.34 24.08 -37.42
N TYR A 284 -33.74 25.16 -36.73
CA TYR A 284 -32.96 25.73 -35.63
C TYR A 284 -32.86 24.78 -34.42
N GLU A 285 -33.94 24.08 -34.07
CA GLU A 285 -33.97 23.09 -32.99
C GLU A 285 -33.07 21.89 -33.31
N LYS A 286 -33.12 21.42 -34.56
CA LYS A 286 -32.28 20.32 -35.05
C LYS A 286 -30.80 20.74 -35.15
N ALA A 287 -30.51 21.96 -35.61
CA ALA A 287 -29.16 22.55 -35.59
C ALA A 287 -28.62 22.74 -34.16
N ARG A 288 -29.48 23.06 -33.20
CA ARG A 288 -29.11 23.16 -31.78
C ARG A 288 -28.81 21.79 -31.18
N GLN A 289 -29.66 20.79 -31.42
CA GLN A 289 -29.44 19.42 -30.93
C GLN A 289 -28.17 18.80 -31.52
N THR A 290 -27.94 18.98 -32.82
CA THR A 290 -26.71 18.50 -33.48
C THR A 290 -25.46 19.16 -32.89
N LYS A 291 -25.51 20.47 -32.61
CA LYS A 291 -24.41 21.20 -31.96
C LYS A 291 -24.19 20.77 -30.50
N GLU A 292 -25.24 20.56 -29.71
CA GLU A 292 -25.14 20.07 -28.33
C GLU A 292 -24.55 18.65 -28.27
N ILE A 293 -24.83 17.80 -29.26
CA ILE A 293 -24.24 16.45 -29.34
C ILE A 293 -22.77 16.49 -29.82
N LEU A 294 -22.43 17.35 -30.78
CA LEU A 294 -21.03 17.60 -31.22
C LEU A 294 -20.14 18.16 -30.09
N GLU A 295 -20.72 18.99 -29.23
CA GLU A 295 -20.06 19.52 -28.02
C GLU A 295 -20.04 18.48 -26.86
N GLY A 296 -20.59 17.28 -27.06
CA GLY A 296 -20.62 16.20 -26.06
C GLY A 296 -21.56 16.45 -24.88
N LYS A 297 -22.48 17.42 -25.00
CA LYS A 297 -23.45 17.82 -23.95
C LYS A 297 -24.75 17.04 -24.00
N ALA A 298 -25.03 16.32 -25.08
CA ALA A 298 -26.22 15.50 -25.27
C ALA A 298 -25.88 14.09 -25.77
N ASP A 299 -26.62 13.08 -25.31
CA ASP A 299 -26.43 11.67 -25.64
C ASP A 299 -26.97 11.36 -27.05
N PRO A 300 -26.15 10.82 -27.98
CA PRO A 300 -26.60 10.44 -29.33
C PRO A 300 -27.79 9.47 -29.33
N GLY A 301 -27.98 8.71 -28.24
CA GLY A 301 -29.10 7.79 -28.06
C GLY A 301 -30.49 8.45 -28.01
N SER A 302 -30.57 9.78 -27.88
CA SER A 302 -31.83 10.53 -27.93
C SER A 302 -32.38 10.71 -29.35
N MET A 303 -31.60 10.42 -30.39
CA MET A 303 -32.04 10.49 -31.79
C MET A 303 -32.58 9.12 -32.23
N ALA A 304 -33.82 9.06 -32.72
CA ALA A 304 -34.56 7.81 -32.97
C ALA A 304 -33.87 6.81 -33.92
N GLY A 305 -32.84 7.23 -34.67
CA GLY A 305 -32.04 6.37 -35.56
C GLY A 305 -30.81 5.69 -34.93
N PHE A 306 -30.40 6.06 -33.70
CA PHE A 306 -29.13 5.63 -33.11
C PHE A 306 -29.22 4.38 -32.21
N ALA A 307 -30.43 3.90 -31.91
CA ALA A 307 -30.68 2.78 -31.00
C ALA A 307 -30.30 1.38 -31.55
N MET A 308 -29.85 1.28 -32.81
CA MET A 308 -29.56 0.01 -33.50
C MET A 308 -28.13 -0.51 -33.35
N LEU A 309 -27.20 0.26 -32.77
CA LEU A 309 -25.83 -0.22 -32.46
C LEU A 309 -25.71 -0.92 -31.10
N GLU A 310 -26.81 -1.15 -30.39
CA GLU A 310 -26.85 -1.94 -29.15
C GLU A 310 -26.79 -3.47 -29.40
N GLY A 311 -26.10 -3.89 -30.46
CA GLY A 311 -25.75 -5.28 -30.72
C GLY A 311 -24.30 -5.51 -30.28
N ASP A 312 -24.15 -6.15 -29.13
CA ASP A 312 -22.91 -6.61 -28.48
C ASP A 312 -22.17 -5.61 -27.55
N ASP A 313 -22.28 -5.95 -26.26
CA ASP A 313 -21.48 -5.52 -25.11
C ASP A 313 -21.68 -4.12 -24.50
N ILE A 314 -22.80 -4.03 -23.77
CA ILE A 314 -22.85 -3.56 -22.38
C ILE A 314 -22.33 -2.12 -22.20
N SER A 315 -23.22 -1.15 -22.39
CA SER A 315 -23.34 -0.11 -21.35
C SER A 315 -23.44 -0.86 -20.03
N PRO A 316 -22.59 -0.60 -19.01
CA PRO A 316 -22.74 -1.26 -17.72
C PRO A 316 -24.16 -0.96 -17.27
N ARG A 317 -25.05 -1.94 -17.42
CA ARG A 317 -26.40 -1.90 -16.87
C ARG A 317 -26.17 -1.58 -15.42
N HIS A 318 -26.40 -0.32 -15.04
CA HIS A 318 -26.24 0.11 -13.67
C HIS A 318 -27.32 -0.64 -12.90
N VAL A 319 -26.96 -1.81 -12.38
CA VAL A 319 -27.82 -2.60 -11.52
C VAL A 319 -27.81 -1.90 -10.19
N TYR A 320 -28.83 -1.09 -9.93
CA TYR A 320 -29.00 -0.42 -8.65
C TYR A 320 -29.37 -1.49 -7.62
N ASN A 321 -28.42 -1.82 -6.74
CA ASN A 321 -28.64 -2.75 -5.66
C ASN A 321 -28.98 -1.98 -4.39
N CYS A 322 -29.98 -2.45 -3.65
CA CYS A 322 -30.30 -1.94 -2.32
C CYS A 322 -29.69 -2.87 -1.26
N PRO A 323 -28.59 -2.50 -0.58
CA PRO A 323 -27.93 -3.35 0.41
C PRO A 323 -28.85 -3.75 1.58
N ALA A 324 -29.73 -2.84 2.01
CA ALA A 324 -30.69 -3.10 3.10
C ALA A 324 -31.79 -4.11 2.73
N CYS A 325 -32.22 -4.11 1.47
CA CYS A 325 -33.31 -4.98 0.99
C CYS A 325 -32.84 -6.20 0.18
N LYS A 326 -31.58 -6.21 -0.27
CA LYS A 326 -30.99 -7.16 -1.22
C LYS A 326 -31.78 -7.29 -2.54
N LYS A 327 -32.39 -6.18 -2.98
CA LYS A 327 -33.15 -6.12 -4.24
C LYS A 327 -32.36 -5.40 -5.30
N GLN A 328 -32.34 -5.97 -6.51
CA GLN A 328 -31.70 -5.41 -7.69
C GLN A 328 -32.75 -4.74 -8.58
N PHE A 329 -32.47 -3.52 -9.02
CA PHE A 329 -33.32 -2.73 -9.91
C PHE A 329 -32.56 -2.43 -11.20
N LYS A 330 -33.26 -2.51 -12.32
CA LYS A 330 -32.70 -2.25 -13.66
C LYS A 330 -32.76 -0.77 -14.05
N ASP A 331 -33.59 0.02 -13.34
CA ASP A 331 -33.83 1.43 -13.60
C ASP A 331 -33.67 2.25 -12.30
N GLY A 332 -33.01 3.40 -12.39
CA GLY A 332 -32.77 4.30 -11.27
C GLY A 332 -34.04 4.93 -10.72
N LYS A 333 -35.09 5.10 -11.53
CA LYS A 333 -36.41 5.57 -11.05
C LYS A 333 -37.06 4.56 -10.10
N GLN A 334 -37.05 3.28 -10.47
CA GLN A 334 -37.57 2.19 -9.63
C GLN A 334 -36.79 2.06 -8.32
N TYR A 335 -35.47 2.29 -8.35
CA TYR A 335 -34.64 2.31 -7.14
C TYR A 335 -34.98 3.47 -6.20
N LYS A 336 -35.21 4.68 -6.72
CA LYS A 336 -35.64 5.84 -5.92
C LYS A 336 -37.02 5.64 -5.29
N GLU A 337 -37.97 5.09 -6.04
CA GLU A 337 -39.28 4.69 -5.51
C GLU A 337 -39.16 3.62 -4.43
N HIS A 338 -38.22 2.67 -4.60
CA HIS A 338 -37.95 1.65 -3.60
C HIS A 338 -37.41 2.23 -2.29
N ILE A 339 -36.41 3.12 -2.33
CA ILE A 339 -35.86 3.77 -1.13
C ILE A 339 -36.92 4.60 -0.40
N ASN A 340 -37.81 5.24 -1.15
CA ASN A 340 -38.90 6.05 -0.59
C ASN A 340 -40.11 5.23 -0.09
N SER A 341 -40.18 3.94 -0.44
CA SER A 341 -41.28 3.07 -0.01
C SER A 341 -41.29 2.84 1.50
N ASN A 342 -42.49 2.88 2.10
CA ASN A 342 -42.70 2.54 3.52
C ASN A 342 -42.11 1.18 3.91
N LYS A 343 -42.10 0.21 2.99
CA LYS A 343 -41.54 -1.14 3.21
C LYS A 343 -40.00 -1.15 3.32
N HIS A 344 -39.31 -0.26 2.62
CA HIS A 344 -37.85 -0.13 2.72
C HIS A 344 -37.49 0.59 4.02
N ARG A 345 -38.17 1.70 4.33
CA ARG A 345 -37.96 2.49 5.56
C ARG A 345 -38.16 1.67 6.84
N THR A 346 -39.16 0.79 6.90
CA THR A 346 -39.35 -0.11 8.06
C THR A 346 -38.23 -1.14 8.20
N LYS A 347 -37.74 -1.69 7.08
CA LYS A 347 -36.64 -2.67 7.07
C LYS A 347 -35.30 -2.05 7.46
N VAL A 348 -35.03 -0.82 7.03
CA VAL A 348 -33.86 -0.03 7.45
C VAL A 348 -33.91 0.23 8.97
N LYS A 349 -35.08 0.62 9.52
CA LYS A 349 -35.25 0.80 10.98
C LYS A 349 -35.01 -0.49 11.77
N GLN A 350 -35.44 -1.65 11.23
CA GLN A 350 -35.18 -2.96 11.85
C GLN A 350 -33.71 -3.40 11.80
N LEU A 351 -32.94 -2.95 10.80
CA LEU A 351 -31.50 -3.22 10.72
C LEU A 351 -30.72 -2.30 11.68
N ALA A 352 -31.13 -1.03 11.79
CA ALA A 352 -30.58 -0.10 12.76
C ALA A 352 -30.80 -0.56 14.21
N SER A 353 -31.98 -1.11 14.54
CA SER A 353 -32.25 -1.65 15.89
C SER A 353 -31.44 -2.91 16.23
N LYS A 354 -30.84 -3.57 15.23
CA LYS A 354 -29.92 -4.70 15.39
C LYS A 354 -28.44 -4.28 15.40
N GLY A 355 -28.16 -2.97 15.45
CA GLY A 355 -26.80 -2.43 15.57
C GLY A 355 -26.01 -2.38 14.26
N ILE A 356 -26.66 -2.52 13.11
CA ILE A 356 -26.02 -2.38 11.80
C ILE A 356 -26.19 -0.93 11.34
N ASP A 357 -25.08 -0.21 11.14
CA ASP A 357 -25.12 1.17 10.64
C ASP A 357 -25.47 1.19 9.15
N VAL A 358 -26.73 1.51 8.87
CA VAL A 358 -27.28 1.49 7.50
C VAL A 358 -26.85 2.74 6.72
N THR A 359 -26.39 3.80 7.39
CA THR A 359 -25.99 5.06 6.72
C THR A 359 -24.65 4.91 5.99
N GLU A 360 -23.70 4.21 6.62
CA GLU A 360 -22.42 3.85 6.01
C GLU A 360 -22.60 2.82 4.88
N LEU A 361 -23.56 1.90 5.04
CA LEU A 361 -23.91 0.86 4.07
C LEU A 361 -24.59 1.38 2.79
N MET A 362 -25.23 2.54 2.84
CA MET A 362 -25.91 3.18 1.70
C MET A 362 -25.01 4.21 0.98
N GLY A 363 -23.80 4.47 1.48
CA GLY A 363 -22.79 5.31 0.80
C GLY A 363 -23.09 6.81 0.77
N GLU A 364 -24.03 7.30 1.59
CA GLU A 364 -24.34 8.73 1.69
C GLU A 364 -23.37 9.42 2.65
N LYS A 365 -22.23 9.89 2.14
CA LYS A 365 -21.42 10.89 2.87
C LYS A 365 -22.26 12.16 2.97
N LYS A 366 -22.68 12.53 4.18
CA LYS A 366 -23.20 13.87 4.48
C LYS A 366 -22.15 14.91 4.07
N THR A 367 -22.39 15.63 2.99
CA THR A 367 -21.75 16.92 2.76
C THR A 367 -22.26 17.87 3.84
N PRO A 368 -21.40 18.56 4.61
CA PRO A 368 -21.86 19.53 5.60
C PRO A 368 -22.53 20.70 4.87
N GLU A 369 -23.80 20.93 5.22
CA GLU A 369 -24.55 22.12 4.81
C GLU A 369 -23.82 23.36 5.35
N THR A 370 -23.45 24.24 4.43
CA THR A 370 -23.02 25.61 4.71
C THR A 370 -24.24 26.40 5.19
N ASP A 371 -24.26 26.73 6.49
CA ASP A 371 -25.12 27.77 7.06
C ASP A 371 -24.71 29.15 6.49
N GLN A 372 -25.46 29.61 5.50
CA GLN A 372 -25.64 31.02 5.16
C GLN A 372 -27.13 31.27 4.99
N ASP A 373 -27.79 31.63 6.09
CA ASP A 373 -28.86 32.64 6.17
C ASP A 373 -29.63 32.49 7.50
N ARG A 374 -29.18 33.23 8.53
CA ARG A 374 -30.00 34.11 9.37
C ARG A 374 -29.19 34.80 10.47
#